data_AF-A0A829PL58-F1
#
_entry.id   AF-A0A829PL58-F1
#
_cell.length_a   1.000
_cell.length_b   1.000
_cell.length_c   1.000
_cell.angle_alpha   90.00
_cell.angle_beta   90.00
_cell.angle_gamma   90.00
#
_symmetry.space_group_name_H-M   'P 1'
#
loop_
_entity.id
_entity.type
_entity.pdbx_description
1 polymer ?
#
loop_
_entity_poly.entity_id
_entity_poly.type
_entity_poly.pdbx_seq_one_letter_code
_entity_poly.pdbx_strand_id
1 'polypeptide(L)'
;MGSAVVARHRAQAAADLSALAGAQHALYGVTLACAEAGAVARRMGAVVAGCTVEDLDVVVAVSVPVMLGRFGARPARAAARAGPIGEGG
;
A
#
# COMPACT_ATOMS: atom_id res chain seq x y z
N MET A 1 20.53 6.83 11.41
CA MET A 1 19.15 7.32 11.25
C MET A 1 18.63 7.29 9.81
N GLY A 2 19.47 7.45 8.77
CA GLY A 2 18.99 7.47 7.37
C GLY A 2 18.31 6.19 6.84
N SER A 3 18.83 5.00 7.17
CA SER A 3 18.31 3.73 6.61
C SER A 3 16.88 3.39 7.07
N ALA A 4 16.55 3.67 8.33
CA ALA A 4 15.21 3.46 8.87
C ALA A 4 14.18 4.41 8.26
N VAL A 5 14.58 5.65 7.98
CA VAL A 5 13.72 6.66 7.34
C VAL A 5 13.45 6.27 5.88
N VAL A 6 14.48 5.90 5.13
CA VAL A 6 14.35 5.42 3.73
C VAL A 6 13.45 4.18 3.65
N ALA A 7 13.60 3.24 4.58
CA ALA A 7 12.75 2.05 4.67
C ALA A 7 11.27 2.39 4.83
N ARG A 8 10.94 3.35 5.71
CA ARG A 8 9.56 3.80 5.92
C ARG A 8 9.02 4.55 4.70
N HIS A 9 9.80 5.44 4.10
CA HIS A 9 9.37 6.15 2.89
C HIS A 9 9.07 5.21 1.73
N ARG A 10 9.90 4.16 1.54
CA ARG A 10 9.61 3.14 0.52
C ARG A 10 8.33 2.38 0.81
N ALA A 11 8.10 1.99 2.06
CA ALA A 11 6.85 1.33 2.44
C ALA A 11 5.65 2.24 2.20
N GLN A 12 5.75 3.53 2.56
CA GLN A 12 4.67 4.50 2.35
C GLN A 12 4.38 4.72 0.87
N ALA A 13 5.40 4.97 0.05
CA ALA A 13 5.24 5.12 -1.39
C ALA A 13 4.62 3.87 -2.05
N ALA A 14 4.99 2.68 -1.59
CA ALA A 14 4.37 1.44 -2.06
C ALA A 14 2.89 1.35 -1.65
N ALA A 15 2.54 1.76 -0.43
CA ALA A 15 1.16 1.81 0.03
C ALA A 15 0.34 2.82 -0.79
N ASP A 16 0.84 4.05 -0.98
CA ASP A 16 0.15 5.12 -1.69
C ASP A 16 -0.16 4.73 -3.14
N LEU A 17 0.83 4.20 -3.87
CA LEU A 17 0.64 3.73 -5.25
C LEU A 17 -0.32 2.55 -5.34
N SER A 18 -0.27 1.62 -4.37
CA SER A 18 -1.18 0.48 -4.34
C SER A 18 -2.61 0.91 -4.04
N ALA A 19 -2.80 1.87 -3.13
CA ALA A 19 -4.11 2.42 -2.80
C ALA A 19 -4.72 3.15 -4.01
N LEU A 20 -3.96 3.98 -4.72
CA LEU A 20 -4.42 4.64 -5.95
C LEU A 20 -4.79 3.63 -7.05
N ALA A 21 -3.99 2.57 -7.23
CA ALA A 21 -4.25 1.51 -8.20
C ALA A 21 -5.52 0.70 -7.86
N GLY A 22 -5.81 0.50 -6.58
CA GLY A 22 -7.07 -0.07 -6.14
C GLY A 22 -8.24 0.89 -6.33
N ALA A 23 -8.07 2.17 -5.98
CA ALA A 23 -9.10 3.20 -6.07
C ALA A 23 -9.58 3.42 -7.51
N GLN A 24 -8.69 3.41 -8.52
CA GLN A 24 -9.10 3.47 -9.92
C GLN A 24 -10.00 2.30 -10.36
N HIS A 25 -10.00 1.20 -9.62
CA HIS A 25 -10.80 0.00 -9.89
C HIS A 25 -11.90 -0.26 -8.86
N ALA A 26 -12.10 0.63 -7.88
CA ALA A 26 -13.05 0.41 -6.79
C ALA A 26 -14.51 0.23 -7.31
N LEU A 27 -14.86 0.90 -8.41
CA LEU A 27 -16.16 0.78 -9.09
C LEU A 27 -16.43 -0.62 -9.66
N TYR A 28 -15.39 -1.41 -9.92
CA TYR A 28 -15.50 -2.78 -10.44
C TYR A 28 -15.51 -3.83 -9.31
N GLY A 29 -15.53 -3.40 -8.06
CA GLY A 29 -15.63 -4.25 -6.88
C GLY A 29 -14.30 -4.62 -6.22
N VAL A 30 -14.40 -5.15 -5.01
CA VAL A 30 -13.28 -5.42 -4.10
C VAL A 30 -12.22 -6.35 -4.70
N THR A 31 -12.66 -7.37 -5.45
CA THR A 31 -11.74 -8.39 -5.99
C THR A 31 -10.79 -7.78 -7.02
N LEU A 32 -11.29 -6.97 -7.95
CA LEU A 32 -10.45 -6.32 -8.97
C LEU A 32 -9.57 -5.23 -8.33
N ALA A 33 -10.14 -4.40 -7.46
CA ALA A 33 -9.40 -3.36 -6.76
C ALA A 33 -8.20 -3.91 -5.97
N CYS A 34 -8.42 -4.98 -5.19
CA CYS A 34 -7.35 -5.59 -4.41
C CYS A 34 -6.35 -6.38 -5.26
N ALA A 35 -6.79 -6.96 -6.40
CA ALA A 35 -5.87 -7.60 -7.33
C ALA A 35 -4.88 -6.59 -7.94
N GLU A 36 -5.37 -5.41 -8.32
CA GLU A 36 -4.57 -4.34 -8.92
C GLU A 36 -3.65 -3.66 -7.90
N ALA A 37 -4.15 -3.36 -6.70
CA ALA A 37 -3.32 -2.95 -5.58
C ALA A 37 -2.19 -3.96 -5.31
N GLY A 38 -2.49 -5.26 -5.34
CA GLY A 38 -1.52 -6.33 -5.19
C GLY A 38 -0.49 -6.38 -6.32
N ALA A 39 -0.89 -6.10 -7.57
CA ALA A 39 0.03 -6.05 -8.71
C ALA A 39 1.04 -4.91 -8.57
N VAL A 40 0.60 -3.73 -8.14
CA VAL A 40 1.48 -2.58 -7.88
C VAL A 40 2.40 -2.83 -6.69
N ALA A 41 1.87 -3.35 -5.57
CA ALA A 41 2.69 -3.69 -4.41
C ALA A 41 3.84 -4.64 -4.78
N ARG A 42 3.57 -5.70 -5.57
CA ARG A 42 4.60 -6.63 -6.04
C ARG A 42 5.68 -5.96 -6.87
N ARG A 43 5.30 -5.05 -7.80
CA ARG A 43 6.26 -4.28 -8.61
C ARG A 43 7.12 -3.35 -7.76
N MET A 44 6.58 -2.86 -6.65
CA MET A 44 7.28 -2.05 -5.66
C MET A 44 8.17 -2.86 -4.70
N GLY A 45 8.22 -4.19 -4.83
CA GLY A 45 8.93 -5.07 -3.89
C GLY A 45 8.26 -5.18 -2.53
N ALA A 46 6.95 -4.92 -2.46
CA ALA A 46 6.13 -5.02 -1.26
C ALA A 46 5.15 -6.20 -1.35
N VAL A 47 4.66 -6.63 -0.20
CA VAL A 47 3.57 -7.61 -0.08
C VAL A 47 2.37 -6.93 0.56
N VAL A 48 1.18 -7.12 -0.01
CA VAL A 48 -0.07 -6.65 0.61
C VAL A 48 -0.33 -7.45 1.89
N ALA A 49 -0.39 -6.74 3.01
CA ALA A 49 -0.74 -7.28 4.32
C ALA A 49 -2.24 -7.14 4.63
N GLY A 50 -2.93 -6.25 3.92
CA GLY A 50 -4.38 -6.08 3.99
C GLY A 50 -4.87 -5.17 2.86
N CYS A 51 -6.08 -5.42 2.36
CA CYS A 51 -6.76 -4.59 1.39
C CYS A 51 -8.25 -4.58 1.71
N THR A 52 -8.82 -3.41 1.92
CA THR A 52 -10.26 -3.22 2.14
C THR A 52 -10.78 -2.14 1.20
N VAL A 53 -12.05 -2.26 0.84
CA VAL A 53 -12.76 -1.29 0.00
C VAL A 53 -14.11 -1.02 0.65
N GLU A 54 -14.37 0.24 1.00
CA GLU A 54 -15.59 0.71 1.64
C GLU A 54 -16.05 1.97 0.89
N ASP A 55 -17.26 1.97 0.31
CA ASP A 55 -17.81 3.14 -0.37
C ASP A 55 -16.85 3.85 -1.36
N LEU A 56 -16.13 3.05 -2.16
CA LEU A 56 -15.08 3.48 -3.11
C LEU A 56 -13.78 4.00 -2.49
N ASP A 57 -13.67 4.03 -1.16
CA ASP A 57 -12.43 4.22 -0.44
C ASP A 57 -11.67 2.90 -0.31
N VAL A 58 -10.45 2.89 -0.82
CA VAL A 58 -9.55 1.73 -0.77
C VAL A 58 -8.46 1.99 0.26
N VAL A 59 -8.32 1.08 1.22
CA VAL A 59 -7.23 1.09 2.20
C VAL A 59 -6.33 -0.11 1.93
N VAL A 60 -5.04 0.17 1.69
CA VAL A 60 -4.05 -0.87 1.43
C VAL A 60 -2.94 -0.79 2.47
N ALA A 61 -2.72 -1.89 3.17
CA ALA A 61 -1.58 -2.08 4.05
C ALA A 61 -0.54 -2.95 3.35
N VAL A 62 0.72 -2.53 3.38
CA VAL A 62 1.84 -3.26 2.74
C VAL A 62 2.97 -3.53 3.73
N SER A 63 3.79 -4.53 3.39
CA SER A 63 5.01 -4.88 4.09
C SER A 63 6.16 -4.97 3.08
N VAL A 64 7.21 -4.20 3.29
CA VAL A 64 8.45 -4.22 2.49
C VAL A 64 9.55 -4.91 3.30
N PRO A 65 10.19 -5.96 2.79
CA PRO A 65 11.36 -6.55 3.44
C PRO A 65 12.55 -5.59 3.33
N VAL A 66 13.16 -5.25 4.47
CA VAL A 66 14.31 -4.34 4.53
C VAL A 66 15.49 -5.06 5.17
N MET A 67 16.64 -5.06 4.50
CA MET A 67 17.88 -5.58 5.06
C MET A 67 18.53 -4.52 5.96
N LEU A 68 18.64 -4.81 7.26
CA LEU A 68 19.30 -3.94 8.24
C LEU A 68 20.69 -4.47 8.64
N GLY A 69 21.42 -5.04 7.69
CA GLY A 69 22.76 -5.60 7.92
C GLY A 69 22.74 -6.66 9.02
N ARG A 70 23.47 -6.41 10.11
CA ARG A 70 23.58 -7.33 11.27
C ARG A 70 22.25 -7.68 11.96
N PHE A 71 21.20 -6.87 11.74
CA PHE A 71 19.87 -7.11 12.32
C PHE A 71 18.97 -7.97 11.42
N GLY A 72 19.48 -8.45 10.28
CA GLY A 72 18.75 -9.29 9.34
C GLY A 72 17.68 -8.53 8.55
N ALA A 73 16.75 -9.29 7.94
CA ALA A 73 15.59 -8.74 7.26
C ALA A 73 14.49 -8.39 8.28
N ARG A 74 14.03 -7.14 8.26
CA ARG A 74 12.86 -6.71 9.06
C ARG A 74 11.81 -6.10 8.13
N PRO A 75 10.52 -6.37 8.37
CA PRO A 75 9.46 -5.75 7.59
C PRO A 75 9.29 -4.28 7.98
N ALA A 76 9.31 -3.39 6.98
CA ALA A 76 8.78 -2.04 7.10
C ALA A 76 7.31 -2.06 6.65
N ARG A 77 6.41 -1.64 7.52
CA ARG A 77 4.97 -1.61 7.25
C ARG A 77 4.48 -0.19 7.04
N ALA A 78 3.51 -0.05 6.16
CA ALA A 78 2.83 1.21 5.87
C ALA A 78 1.39 0.90 5.42
N ALA A 79 0.53 1.90 5.54
CA ALA A 79 -0.81 1.86 5.00
C ALA A 79 -1.16 3.20 4.36
N ALA A 80 -2.00 3.15 3.35
CA ALA A 80 -2.51 4.32 2.64
C ALA A 80 -3.98 4.12 2.30
N ARG A 81 -4.70 5.24 2.20
CA ARG A 81 -6.11 5.31 1.81
C ARG A 81 -6.21 6.15 0.53
N ALA A 82 -7.00 5.69 -0.43
CA ALA A 82 -7.34 6.45 -1.62
C ALA A 82 -8.82 6.24 -1.96
N GLY A 83 -9.51 7.33 -2.26
CA GLY A 83 -10.90 7.33 -2.67
C GLY A 83 -11.31 8.71 -3.16
N PRO A 84 -12.56 8.87 -3.63
CA PRO A 84 -13.03 10.13 -4.17
C PRO A 84 -12.98 11.24 -3.11
N ILE A 85 -12.61 12.45 -3.54
CA ILE A 85 -12.82 13.65 -2.72
C ILE A 85 -14.32 13.96 -2.72
N GLY A 86 -15.03 13.50 -1.70
CA GLY A 86 -16.37 14.00 -1.43
C GLY A 86 -16.30 15.44 -0.93
N GLU A 87 -17.21 16.30 -1.37
CA GLU A 87 -17.66 17.42 -0.54
C GLU A 87 -18.12 16.80 0.79
N GLY A 88 -17.31 16.97 1.84
CA GLY A 88 -17.75 16.66 3.19
C GLY A 88 -19.03 17.45 3.46
N GLY A 89 -20.04 16.80 4.02
CA GLY A 89 -21.20 17.49 4.58
C GLY A 89 -20.80 18.47 5.67
#